data_AF-A0A943B9A2-F1
#
_entry.id   AF-A0A943B9A2-F1
#
_cell.length_a   1.000
_cell.length_b   1.000
_cell.length_c   1.000
_cell.angle_alpha   90.00
_cell.angle_beta   90.00
_cell.angle_gamma   90.00
#
_symmetry.space_group_name_H-M   'P 1'
#
loop_
_entity.id
_entity.type
_entity.pdbx_description
1 polymer ?
#
loop_
_entity_poly.entity_id
_entity_poly.type
_entity_poly.pdbx_seq_one_letter_code
_entity_poly.pdbx_strand_id
1 'polypeptide(L)'
;MDKIYLKNIEIFANHGVFQEEKTLGQKFILSLELSLDFSKAAKNGDLSASVHYGELCHNVEKVFNGEVCDLLETLVYKIGAYVLDTYEVVKEVKVSLKKPWAPIGRHLDYAAVETTIARHKAYIALGSNMGNKEQYIRKAIEKISELEGTKVTKESELLVTKPWGKEDQEDFLNAVIEVETYLKPNELMAELLNIESLLERKREIKWGPRTIDLDIILFDDLVSNDEFVILPHPLMHLREFVLQPLCEIAPYAIHPLKNKRAFELLEKIKN
;
A
#
# COMPACT_ATOMS: atom_id res chain seq x y z
N MET A 1 17.81 9.37 -1.27
CA MET A 1 17.22 9.09 0.05
C MET A 1 18.34 8.74 0.99
N ASP A 2 18.27 9.23 2.21
CA ASP A 2 19.26 8.95 3.24
C ASP A 2 18.89 7.68 4.02
N LYS A 3 19.83 7.15 4.80
CA LYS A 3 19.67 5.85 5.47
C LYS A 3 20.09 5.84 6.93
N ILE A 4 19.31 5.16 7.75
CA ILE A 4 19.65 4.80 9.13
C ILE A 4 19.78 3.27 9.21
N TYR A 5 20.82 2.78 9.88
CA TYR A 5 21.11 1.36 10.02
C TYR A 5 21.10 0.93 11.49
N LEU A 6 20.40 -0.16 11.78
CA LEU A 6 20.56 -0.92 13.01
C LEU A 6 21.01 -2.33 12.61
N LYS A 7 22.24 -2.71 12.97
CA LYS A 7 22.86 -3.94 12.47
C LYS A 7 23.08 -4.95 13.60
N ASN A 8 22.77 -6.20 13.29
CA ASN A 8 23.02 -7.37 14.12
C ASN A 8 22.51 -7.23 15.57
N ILE A 9 21.27 -6.75 15.74
CA ILE A 9 20.58 -6.77 17.03
C ILE A 9 20.35 -8.25 17.40
N GLU A 10 20.89 -8.68 18.53
CA GLU A 10 20.72 -10.04 19.01
C GLU A 10 19.44 -10.12 19.86
N ILE A 11 18.55 -11.05 19.50
CA ILE A 11 17.28 -11.27 20.21
C ILE A 11 17.12 -12.75 20.47
N PHE A 12 16.67 -13.13 21.66
CA PHE A 12 16.32 -14.52 21.98
C PHE A 12 14.80 -14.65 22.02
N ALA A 13 14.24 -15.59 21.25
CA ALA A 13 12.79 -15.76 21.16
C ALA A 13 12.38 -17.18 20.73
N ASN A 14 11.08 -17.42 20.66
CA ASN A 14 10.48 -18.75 20.51
C ASN A 14 9.83 -18.98 19.12
N HIS A 15 10.28 -18.29 18.07
CA HIS A 15 9.75 -18.47 16.71
C HIS A 15 10.27 -19.73 16.03
N GLY A 16 9.43 -20.32 15.18
CA GLY A 16 9.75 -21.52 14.42
C GLY A 16 8.55 -22.46 14.30
N VAL A 17 8.66 -23.41 13.36
CA VAL A 17 7.60 -24.38 13.07
C VAL A 17 7.59 -25.51 14.10
N PHE A 18 8.76 -25.93 14.57
CA PHE A 18 8.89 -27.09 15.47
C PHE A 18 8.51 -26.71 16.91
N GLN A 19 7.86 -27.62 17.63
CA GLN A 19 7.41 -27.38 19.00
C GLN A 19 8.59 -27.15 19.97
N GLU A 20 9.72 -27.79 19.70
CA GLU A 20 10.97 -27.65 20.44
C GLU A 20 11.51 -26.22 20.32
N GLU A 21 11.41 -25.59 19.14
CA GLU A 21 11.81 -24.20 18.94
C GLU A 21 10.94 -23.25 19.77
N LYS A 22 9.64 -23.54 19.82
CA LYS A 22 8.67 -22.78 20.61
C LYS A 22 8.87 -22.94 22.12
N THR A 23 9.48 -24.04 22.55
CA THR A 23 9.69 -24.34 23.98
C THR A 23 11.05 -23.84 24.48
N LEU A 24 12.13 -24.15 23.75
CA LEU A 24 13.50 -23.84 24.16
C LEU A 24 13.91 -22.40 23.82
N GLY A 25 13.33 -21.85 22.74
CA GLY A 25 13.78 -20.61 22.14
C GLY A 25 15.15 -20.72 21.48
N GLN A 26 15.51 -19.70 20.72
CA GLN A 26 16.78 -19.63 20.02
C GLN A 26 17.20 -18.19 19.75
N LYS A 27 18.48 -18.02 19.44
CA LYS A 27 19.05 -16.74 19.03
C LYS A 27 18.61 -16.38 17.61
N PHE A 28 18.21 -15.13 17.45
CA PHE A 28 17.98 -14.45 16.18
C PHE A 28 18.89 -13.23 16.07
N ILE A 29 19.21 -12.84 14.85
CA ILE A 29 20.00 -11.64 14.57
C ILE A 29 19.21 -10.77 13.59
N LEU A 30 18.67 -9.67 14.10
CA LEU A 30 17.85 -8.73 13.34
C LEU A 30 18.70 -7.56 12.83
N SER A 31 18.44 -7.11 11.62
CA SER A 31 18.98 -5.86 11.08
C SER A 31 17.89 -5.08 10.38
N LEU A 32 17.92 -3.75 10.56
CA LEU A 32 17.01 -2.80 9.95
C LEU A 32 17.81 -1.77 9.14
N GLU A 33 17.32 -1.47 7.96
CA GLU A 33 17.79 -0.37 7.12
C GLU A 33 16.57 0.49 6.78
N LEU A 34 16.56 1.73 7.30
CA LEU A 34 15.47 2.68 7.11
C LEU A 34 15.88 3.71 6.07
N SER A 35 15.07 3.89 5.04
CA SER A 35 15.21 4.92 4.00
C SER A 35 14.27 6.08 4.32
N LEU A 36 14.84 7.28 4.51
CA LEU A 36 14.12 8.52 4.86
C LEU A 36 14.84 9.75 4.32
N ASP A 37 14.18 10.91 4.36
CA ASP A 37 14.82 12.21 4.14
C ASP A 37 15.01 12.90 5.49
N PHE A 38 16.25 12.91 5.99
CA PHE A 38 16.59 13.57 7.25
C PHE A 38 17.24 14.94 7.02
N SER A 39 17.14 15.53 5.84
CA SER A 39 17.76 16.82 5.51
C SER A 39 17.33 17.95 6.46
N LYS A 40 16.07 17.92 6.94
CA LYS A 40 15.55 18.85 7.94
C LYS A 40 16.19 18.62 9.32
N ALA A 41 16.25 17.37 9.77
CA ALA A 41 16.91 17.01 11.03
C ALA A 41 18.39 17.40 11.01
N ALA A 42 19.08 17.13 9.89
CA ALA A 42 20.50 17.44 9.71
C ALA A 42 20.79 18.95 9.74
N LYS A 43 19.88 19.79 9.23
CA LYS A 43 20.07 21.26 9.20
C LYS A 43 19.65 21.95 10.49
N ASN A 44 18.57 21.48 11.11
CA ASN A 44 17.88 22.23 12.17
C ASN A 44 17.93 21.54 13.53
N GLY A 45 18.48 20.32 13.63
CA GLY A 45 18.47 19.53 14.86
C GLY A 45 17.07 19.07 15.28
N ASP A 46 16.10 19.07 14.35
CA ASP A 46 14.73 18.64 14.62
C ASP A 46 14.67 17.12 14.81
N LEU A 47 14.49 16.71 16.06
CA LEU A 47 14.41 15.30 16.44
C LEU A 47 13.17 14.60 15.88
N SER A 48 12.08 15.34 15.61
CA SER A 48 10.84 14.79 15.04
C SER A 48 10.97 14.45 13.55
N ALA A 49 11.97 15.03 12.88
CA ALA A 49 12.29 14.75 11.48
C ALA A 49 13.30 13.60 11.32
N SER A 50 13.49 12.78 12.35
CA SER A 50 14.39 11.63 12.37
C SER A 50 13.81 10.50 13.22
N VAL A 51 14.51 9.37 13.29
CA VAL A 51 14.10 8.20 14.06
C VAL A 51 15.01 8.03 15.28
N HIS A 52 14.42 7.94 16.46
CA HIS A 52 15.15 7.63 17.68
C HIS A 52 15.49 6.13 17.73
N TYR A 53 16.71 5.75 17.33
CA TYR A 53 17.14 4.35 17.21
C TYR A 53 17.07 3.54 18.53
N GLY A 54 17.26 4.18 19.69
CA GLY A 54 17.13 3.50 20.99
C GLY A 54 15.70 3.02 21.27
N GLU A 55 14.71 3.91 21.14
CA GLU A 55 13.29 3.59 21.23
C GLU A 55 12.84 2.60 20.15
N LEU A 56 13.30 2.78 18.91
CA LEU A 56 13.03 1.84 17.82
C LEU A 56 13.49 0.42 18.18
N CYS A 57 14.73 0.27 18.69
CA CYS A 57 15.26 -1.03 19.07
C CYS A 57 14.40 -1.69 20.15
N HIS A 58 14.05 -0.94 21.19
CA HIS A 58 13.20 -1.43 22.29
C HIS A 58 11.80 -1.84 21.82
N ASN A 59 11.19 -1.03 20.96
CA ASN A 59 9.84 -1.30 20.48
C ASN A 59 9.81 -2.44 19.47
N VAL A 60 10.79 -2.55 18.59
CA VAL A 60 10.89 -3.69 17.68
C VAL A 60 11.15 -4.99 18.45
N GLU A 61 11.94 -4.96 19.52
CA GLU A 61 12.11 -6.14 20.39
C GLU A 61 10.81 -6.57 21.08
N LYS A 62 9.95 -5.61 21.47
CA LYS A 62 8.60 -5.94 21.98
C LYS A 62 7.71 -6.58 20.92
N VAL A 63 7.71 -6.04 19.69
CA VAL A 63 6.97 -6.62 18.56
C VAL A 63 7.49 -8.03 18.27
N PHE A 64 8.81 -8.20 18.30
CA PHE A 64 9.48 -9.48 18.10
C PHE A 64 9.00 -10.52 19.12
N ASN A 65 9.01 -10.17 20.41
CA ASN A 65 8.65 -11.10 21.49
C ASN A 65 7.14 -11.18 21.79
N GLY A 66 6.30 -10.44 21.07
CA GLY A 66 4.86 -10.36 21.35
C GLY A 66 4.09 -11.63 20.97
N GLU A 67 4.13 -12.02 19.69
CA GLU A 67 3.41 -13.18 19.17
C GLU A 67 4.40 -14.18 18.56
N VAL A 68 4.31 -15.44 19.00
CA VAL A 68 5.10 -16.52 18.40
C VAL A 68 4.63 -16.77 16.97
N CYS A 69 5.58 -16.71 16.05
CA CYS A 69 5.34 -16.89 14.61
C CYS A 69 5.99 -18.20 14.17
N ASP A 70 5.29 -18.96 13.32
CA ASP A 70 5.83 -20.18 12.73
C ASP A 70 6.88 -19.86 11.66
N LEU A 71 6.60 -18.82 10.87
CA LEU A 71 7.41 -18.37 9.74
C LEU A 71 8.15 -17.08 10.07
N LEU A 72 9.40 -16.99 9.62
CA LEU A 72 10.20 -15.76 9.78
C LEU A 72 9.73 -14.66 8.84
N GLU A 73 9.19 -15.05 7.68
CA GLU A 73 8.58 -14.20 6.67
C GLU A 73 7.47 -13.33 7.28
N THR A 74 6.58 -13.95 8.06
CA THR A 74 5.51 -13.24 8.79
C THR A 74 6.10 -12.24 9.78
N LEU A 75 7.15 -12.64 10.50
CA LEU A 75 7.77 -11.80 11.52
C LEU A 75 8.48 -10.58 10.91
N VAL A 76 9.26 -10.77 9.84
CA VAL A 76 9.95 -9.65 9.18
C VAL A 76 8.96 -8.69 8.53
N TYR A 77 7.83 -9.20 8.01
CA TYR A 77 6.76 -8.35 7.49
C TYR A 77 6.10 -7.53 8.60
N LYS A 78 5.70 -8.16 9.72
CA LYS A 78 5.12 -7.47 10.89
C LYS A 78 6.03 -6.37 11.43
N ILE A 79 7.34 -6.64 11.52
CA ILE A 79 8.31 -5.63 11.96
C ILE A 79 8.38 -4.46 10.97
N GLY A 80 8.43 -4.75 9.67
CA GLY A 80 8.46 -3.70 8.65
C GLY A 80 7.20 -2.84 8.64
N ALA A 81 6.02 -3.46 8.71
CA ALA A 81 4.73 -2.79 8.81
C ALA A 81 4.68 -1.89 10.07
N TYR A 82 5.02 -2.44 11.24
CA TYR A 82 5.11 -1.68 12.49
C TYR A 82 6.00 -0.43 12.36
N VAL A 83 7.17 -0.55 11.74
CA VAL A 83 8.08 0.58 11.53
C VAL A 83 7.44 1.63 10.65
N LEU A 84 6.82 1.25 9.52
CA LEU A 84 6.18 2.21 8.64
C LEU A 84 5.00 2.89 9.35
N ASP A 85 4.15 2.14 10.05
CA ASP A 85 2.97 2.69 10.74
C ASP A 85 3.33 3.61 11.90
N THR A 86 4.42 3.33 12.61
CA THR A 86 4.87 4.14 13.75
C THR A 86 5.63 5.40 13.31
N TYR A 87 6.41 5.31 12.22
CA TYR A 87 7.31 6.38 11.82
C TYR A 87 6.97 6.91 10.41
N GLU A 88 6.08 7.91 10.34
CA GLU A 88 5.63 8.52 9.07
C GLU A 88 6.78 9.08 8.20
N VAL A 89 7.91 9.45 8.81
CA VAL A 89 9.11 9.95 8.11
C VAL A 89 9.86 8.84 7.35
N VAL A 90 9.66 7.57 7.72
CA VAL A 90 10.26 6.42 7.05
C VAL A 90 9.45 6.10 5.80
N LYS A 91 10.13 6.12 4.65
CA LYS A 91 9.52 5.84 3.35
C LYS A 91 9.73 4.41 2.89
N GLU A 92 10.81 3.78 3.31
CA GLU A 92 11.07 2.38 3.06
C GLU A 92 11.84 1.79 4.25
N VAL A 93 11.54 0.54 4.56
CA VAL A 93 12.25 -0.25 5.56
C VAL A 93 12.62 -1.59 4.96
N LYS A 94 13.89 -1.94 5.12
CA LYS A 94 14.42 -3.25 4.84
C LYS A 94 14.70 -3.98 6.15
N VAL A 95 14.10 -5.15 6.31
CA VAL A 95 14.18 -5.99 7.50
C VAL A 95 14.87 -7.29 7.14
N SER A 96 15.98 -7.59 7.80
CA SER A 96 16.76 -8.81 7.61
C SER A 96 16.84 -9.58 8.92
N LEU A 97 16.42 -10.83 8.91
CA LEU A 97 16.39 -11.68 10.09
C LEU A 97 17.16 -12.97 9.83
N LYS A 98 18.24 -13.15 10.59
CA LYS A 98 19.07 -14.37 10.55
C LYS A 98 18.69 -15.28 11.71
N LYS A 99 18.73 -16.59 11.43
CA LYS A 99 18.51 -17.70 12.34
C LYS A 99 19.76 -18.59 12.33
N PRO A 100 20.76 -18.30 13.18
CA PRO A 100 22.01 -19.05 13.25
C PRO A 100 21.83 -20.50 13.70
N TRP A 101 20.81 -20.78 14.53
CA TRP A 101 20.59 -22.10 15.13
C TRP A 101 19.44 -22.88 14.45
N ALA A 102 19.20 -22.62 13.17
CA ALA A 102 18.17 -23.31 12.41
C ALA A 102 18.43 -24.84 12.39
N PRO A 103 17.44 -25.70 12.70
CA PRO A 103 17.60 -27.15 12.82
C PRO A 103 17.67 -27.83 11.44
N ILE A 104 18.78 -27.63 10.71
CA ILE A 104 18.96 -28.08 9.32
C ILE A 104 19.75 -29.41 9.23
N GLY A 105 20.43 -29.82 10.32
CA GLY A 105 21.18 -31.08 10.38
C GLY A 105 22.46 -31.10 9.52
N ARG A 106 22.98 -29.92 9.13
CA ARG A 106 24.23 -29.73 8.37
C ARG A 106 24.95 -28.47 8.84
N HIS A 107 26.24 -28.34 8.51
CA HIS A 107 26.99 -27.12 8.80
C HIS A 107 26.55 -25.95 7.91
N LEU A 108 26.22 -24.82 8.51
CA LEU A 108 25.92 -23.54 7.88
C LEU A 108 26.16 -22.40 8.89
N ASP A 109 26.46 -21.21 8.41
CA ASP A 109 26.66 -20.05 9.29
C ASP A 109 25.32 -19.53 9.85
N TYR A 110 24.32 -19.34 8.98
CA TYR A 110 22.94 -19.06 9.36
C TYR A 110 21.99 -19.26 8.17
N ALA A 111 20.70 -19.48 8.45
CA ALA A 111 19.61 -19.24 7.50
C ALA A 111 19.07 -17.81 7.70
N ALA A 112 18.52 -17.16 6.68
CA ALA A 112 17.97 -15.81 6.82
C ALA A 112 16.80 -15.55 5.87
N VAL A 113 15.93 -14.63 6.31
CA VAL A 113 14.85 -14.06 5.50
C VAL A 113 15.02 -12.55 5.49
N GLU A 114 14.71 -11.94 4.35
CA GLU A 114 14.80 -10.50 4.16
C GLU A 114 13.58 -10.01 3.38
N THR A 115 13.02 -8.87 3.82
CA THR A 115 11.95 -8.19 3.10
C THR A 115 12.25 -6.69 3.02
N THR A 116 11.71 -6.04 2.00
CA THR A 116 11.72 -4.59 1.87
C THR A 116 10.28 -4.13 1.65
N ILE A 117 9.85 -3.19 2.47
CA ILE A 117 8.51 -2.61 2.45
C ILE A 117 8.66 -1.11 2.26
N ALA A 118 7.93 -0.54 1.31
CA ALA A 118 7.99 0.87 0.98
C ALA A 118 6.57 1.46 0.95
N ARG A 119 6.49 2.76 1.25
CA ARG A 119 5.28 3.55 1.06
C ARG A 119 5.19 3.95 -0.40
N HIS A 120 4.05 3.66 -0.99
CA HIS A 120 3.70 3.91 -2.37
C HIS A 120 2.53 4.87 -2.46
N LYS A 121 2.47 5.63 -3.54
CA LYS A 121 1.31 6.45 -3.87
C LYS A 121 0.45 5.74 -4.89
N ALA A 122 -0.82 5.53 -4.58
CA ALA A 122 -1.78 5.00 -5.53
C ALA A 122 -2.96 5.96 -5.72
N TYR A 123 -3.55 5.91 -6.90
CA TYR A 123 -4.75 6.65 -7.24
C TYR A 123 -5.85 5.65 -7.57
N ILE A 124 -7.01 5.82 -6.94
CA ILE A 124 -8.14 4.90 -7.08
C ILE A 124 -9.32 5.71 -7.61
N ALA A 125 -9.89 5.28 -8.74
CA ALA A 125 -11.14 5.81 -9.26
C ALA A 125 -12.31 5.06 -8.62
N LEU A 126 -13.33 5.82 -8.22
CA LEU A 126 -14.56 5.33 -7.63
C LEU A 126 -15.73 5.67 -8.57
N GLY A 127 -16.67 4.74 -8.74
CA GLY A 127 -17.86 4.96 -9.55
C GLY A 127 -19.10 4.25 -8.99
N SER A 128 -20.24 4.94 -8.94
CA SER A 128 -21.52 4.36 -8.50
C SER A 128 -22.68 4.88 -9.34
N ASN A 129 -23.60 4.01 -9.74
CA ASN A 129 -24.84 4.43 -10.42
C ASN A 129 -26.11 3.72 -9.94
N MET A 130 -26.06 3.01 -8.82
CA MET A 130 -27.22 2.35 -8.23
C MET A 130 -27.51 2.86 -6.82
N GLY A 131 -28.79 2.97 -6.49
CA GLY A 131 -29.23 3.34 -5.13
C GLY A 131 -28.71 4.71 -4.70
N ASN A 132 -28.27 4.82 -3.44
CA ASN A 132 -27.68 6.04 -2.92
C ASN A 132 -26.20 6.13 -3.29
N LYS A 133 -25.92 6.66 -4.49
CA LYS A 133 -24.59 6.70 -5.14
C LYS A 133 -23.53 7.36 -4.26
N GLU A 134 -23.87 8.50 -3.66
CA GLU A 134 -22.97 9.24 -2.77
C GLU A 134 -22.65 8.41 -1.51
N GLN A 135 -23.66 7.78 -0.90
CA GLN A 135 -23.44 6.95 0.28
C GLN A 135 -22.53 5.76 -0.02
N TYR A 136 -22.63 5.12 -1.20
CA TYR A 136 -21.72 4.05 -1.58
C TYR A 136 -20.28 4.53 -1.73
N ILE A 137 -20.07 5.68 -2.39
CA ILE A 137 -18.73 6.27 -2.53
C ILE A 137 -18.14 6.62 -1.15
N ARG A 138 -18.91 7.28 -0.28
CA ARG A 138 -18.43 7.65 1.06
C ARG A 138 -18.07 6.44 1.92
N LYS A 139 -18.91 5.39 1.90
CA LYS A 139 -18.61 4.12 2.59
C LYS A 139 -17.38 3.41 2.02
N ALA A 140 -17.17 3.49 0.71
CA ALA A 140 -15.97 2.90 0.10
C ALA A 140 -14.70 3.62 0.56
N ILE A 141 -14.71 4.95 0.58
CA ILE A 141 -13.59 5.75 1.08
C ILE A 141 -13.32 5.47 2.56
N GLU A 142 -14.36 5.42 3.40
CA GLU A 142 -14.26 5.04 4.81
C GLU A 142 -13.57 3.68 4.97
N LYS A 143 -14.06 2.65 4.25
CA LYS A 143 -13.45 1.31 4.29
C LYS A 143 -12.00 1.27 3.79
N ILE A 144 -11.67 2.03 2.75
CA ILE A 144 -10.29 2.15 2.26
C ILE A 144 -9.40 2.81 3.32
N SER A 145 -9.92 3.79 4.06
CA SER A 145 -9.19 4.46 5.15
C SER A 145 -8.97 3.59 6.39
N GLU A 146 -9.77 2.52 6.55
CA GLU A 146 -9.65 1.53 7.61
C GLU A 146 -8.69 0.38 7.26
N LEU A 147 -8.22 0.28 6.01
CA LEU A 147 -7.28 -0.76 5.59
C LEU A 147 -5.93 -0.56 6.29
N GLU A 148 -5.41 -1.63 6.90
CA GLU A 148 -4.07 -1.64 7.48
C GLU A 148 -3.04 -1.27 6.41
N GLY A 149 -2.11 -0.39 6.79
CA GLY A 149 -1.06 0.07 5.90
C GLY A 149 -1.50 1.00 4.77
N THR A 150 -2.72 1.52 4.81
CA THR A 150 -3.26 2.44 3.81
C THR A 150 -3.81 3.70 4.46
N LYS A 151 -3.53 4.85 3.85
CA LYS A 151 -4.01 6.17 4.30
C LYS A 151 -4.56 6.95 3.12
N VAL A 152 -5.81 7.39 3.20
CA VAL A 152 -6.37 8.34 2.23
C VAL A 152 -5.74 9.71 2.50
N THR A 153 -5.14 10.30 1.47
CA THR A 153 -4.40 11.57 1.57
C THR A 153 -5.11 12.72 0.86
N LYS A 154 -5.89 12.43 -0.17
CA LYS A 154 -6.73 13.40 -0.89
C LYS A 154 -7.96 12.73 -1.49
N GLU A 155 -9.01 13.52 -1.66
CA GLU A 155 -10.25 13.13 -2.33
C GLU A 155 -10.65 14.25 -3.30
N SER A 156 -11.13 13.89 -4.50
CA SER A 156 -11.74 14.85 -5.42
C SER A 156 -13.18 15.17 -5.03
N GLU A 157 -13.75 16.21 -5.62
CA GLU A 157 -15.19 16.40 -5.65
C GLU A 157 -15.89 15.25 -6.39
N LEU A 158 -17.19 15.10 -6.11
CA LEU A 158 -18.05 14.11 -6.77
C LEU A 158 -18.49 14.65 -8.13
N LEU A 159 -18.26 13.87 -9.19
CA LEU A 159 -18.59 14.24 -10.56
C LEU A 159 -19.75 13.39 -11.09
N VAL A 160 -20.85 14.04 -11.46
CA VAL A 160 -21.98 13.38 -12.15
C VAL A 160 -21.65 13.23 -13.63
N THR A 161 -21.75 12.02 -14.18
CA THR A 161 -21.47 11.75 -15.60
C THR A 161 -22.48 10.80 -16.22
N LYS A 162 -22.64 10.89 -17.54
CA LYS A 162 -23.39 9.89 -18.29
C LYS A 162 -22.67 8.53 -18.28
N PRO A 163 -23.42 7.41 -18.43
CA PRO A 163 -22.83 6.09 -18.54
C PRO A 163 -21.88 5.98 -19.73
N TRP A 164 -20.79 5.24 -19.56
CA TRP A 164 -19.84 4.94 -20.64
C TRP A 164 -20.06 3.51 -21.15
N GLY A 165 -20.21 3.35 -22.47
CA GLY A 165 -20.41 2.05 -23.12
C GLY A 165 -21.89 1.62 -23.21
N LYS A 166 -22.50 1.23 -22.08
CA LYS A 166 -23.93 0.88 -22.05
C LYS A 166 -24.74 2.09 -21.58
N GLU A 167 -25.53 2.69 -22.46
CA GLU A 167 -26.21 3.98 -22.19
C GLU A 167 -27.57 3.85 -21.51
N ASP A 168 -28.21 2.68 -21.58
CA ASP A 168 -29.51 2.41 -20.93
C ASP A 168 -29.34 2.09 -19.43
N GLN A 169 -28.88 3.10 -18.67
CA GLN A 169 -28.75 3.06 -17.21
C GLN A 169 -28.69 4.47 -16.62
N GLU A 170 -28.84 4.59 -15.30
CA GLU A 170 -28.74 5.88 -14.61
C GLU A 170 -27.32 6.48 -14.69
N ASP A 171 -27.27 7.81 -14.55
CA ASP A 171 -26.04 8.60 -14.46
C ASP A 171 -25.14 8.09 -13.32
N PHE A 172 -23.82 8.10 -13.55
CA PHE A 172 -22.82 7.75 -12.56
C PHE A 172 -22.45 8.95 -11.71
N LEU A 173 -22.09 8.68 -10.46
CA LEU A 173 -21.28 9.55 -9.63
C LEU A 173 -19.87 8.96 -9.61
N ASN A 174 -18.86 9.77 -9.92
CA ASN A 174 -17.47 9.35 -9.96
C ASN A 174 -16.60 10.25 -9.07
N ALA A 175 -15.52 9.68 -8.55
CA ALA A 175 -14.50 10.40 -7.79
C ALA A 175 -13.13 9.73 -7.98
N VAL A 176 -12.06 10.42 -7.60
CA VAL A 176 -10.73 9.83 -7.48
C VAL A 176 -10.17 10.18 -6.11
N ILE A 177 -9.49 9.21 -5.48
CA ILE A 177 -8.73 9.42 -4.24
C ILE A 177 -7.24 9.17 -4.45
N GLU A 178 -6.40 9.89 -3.71
CA GLU A 178 -4.97 9.62 -3.57
C GLU A 178 -4.76 8.88 -2.24
N VAL A 179 -4.14 7.70 -2.28
CA VAL A 179 -3.77 6.94 -1.09
C VAL A 179 -2.26 6.80 -0.98
N GLU A 180 -1.74 6.85 0.23
CA GLU A 180 -0.40 6.34 0.56
C GLU A 180 -0.58 4.94 1.16
N THR A 181 0.08 3.94 0.61
CA THR A 181 -0.05 2.54 1.07
C THR A 181 1.27 1.80 0.97
N TYR A 182 1.51 0.83 1.84
CA TYR A 182 2.60 -0.14 1.64
C TYR A 182 2.14 -1.49 1.12
N LEU A 183 0.83 -1.64 0.85
CA LEU A 183 0.29 -2.82 0.17
C LEU A 183 0.80 -2.85 -1.27
N LYS A 184 1.15 -4.04 -1.76
CA LYS A 184 1.46 -4.24 -3.18
C LYS A 184 0.21 -4.04 -4.03
N PRO A 185 0.35 -3.75 -5.34
CA PRO A 185 -0.79 -3.61 -6.25
C PRO A 185 -1.82 -4.76 -6.18
N ASN A 186 -1.35 -6.00 -6.11
CA ASN A 186 -2.22 -7.18 -6.04
C ASN A 186 -2.94 -7.26 -4.69
N GLU A 187 -2.29 -6.88 -3.59
CA GLU A 187 -2.87 -6.87 -2.25
C GLU A 187 -3.93 -5.76 -2.16
N LEU A 188 -3.60 -4.54 -2.61
CA LEU A 188 -4.54 -3.43 -2.67
C LEU A 188 -5.75 -3.77 -3.55
N MET A 189 -5.54 -4.33 -4.74
CA MET A 189 -6.63 -4.73 -5.63
C MET A 189 -7.54 -5.78 -4.97
N ALA A 190 -6.96 -6.77 -4.27
CA ALA A 190 -7.76 -7.76 -3.55
C ALA A 190 -8.64 -7.12 -2.46
N GLU A 191 -8.11 -6.17 -1.69
CA GLU A 191 -8.89 -5.42 -0.69
C GLU A 191 -10.00 -4.57 -1.33
N LEU A 192 -9.72 -3.90 -2.46
CA LEU A 192 -10.75 -3.15 -3.18
C LEU A 192 -11.88 -4.05 -3.67
N LEU A 193 -11.57 -5.21 -4.25
CA LEU A 193 -12.58 -6.18 -4.68
C LEU A 193 -13.40 -6.73 -3.50
N ASN A 194 -12.78 -6.89 -2.33
CA ASN A 194 -13.47 -7.27 -1.10
C ASN A 194 -14.43 -6.15 -0.64
N ILE A 195 -13.98 -4.89 -0.64
CA ILE A 195 -14.83 -3.73 -0.33
C ILE A 195 -16.02 -3.64 -1.28
N GLU A 196 -15.83 -3.87 -2.58
CA GLU A 196 -16.93 -3.92 -3.55
C GLU A 196 -17.95 -5.01 -3.20
N SER A 197 -17.48 -6.18 -2.80
CA SER A 197 -18.35 -7.29 -2.39
C SER A 197 -19.14 -6.93 -1.12
N LEU A 198 -18.50 -6.29 -0.14
CA LEU A 198 -19.14 -5.81 1.10
C LEU A 198 -20.18 -4.71 0.83
N LEU A 199 -20.01 -3.96 -0.25
CA LEU A 199 -20.94 -2.94 -0.73
C LEU A 199 -21.88 -3.46 -1.83
N GLU A 200 -22.11 -4.77 -1.83
CA GLU A 200 -23.14 -5.46 -2.62
C GLU A 200 -22.99 -5.36 -4.15
N ARG A 201 -21.75 -5.18 -4.65
CA ARG A 201 -21.49 -5.17 -6.10
C ARG A 201 -21.77 -6.55 -6.71
N LYS A 202 -22.68 -6.62 -7.70
CA LYS A 202 -22.97 -7.83 -8.48
C LYS A 202 -22.41 -7.73 -9.90
N ARG A 203 -21.69 -8.76 -10.35
CA ARG A 203 -21.06 -8.82 -11.69
C ARG A 203 -21.89 -9.66 -12.67
N GLU A 204 -23.12 -9.22 -12.95
CA GLU A 204 -24.06 -9.94 -13.84
C GLU A 204 -23.90 -9.57 -15.32
N ILE A 205 -23.66 -8.29 -15.61
CA ILE A 205 -23.58 -7.74 -16.98
C ILE A 205 -22.28 -6.95 -17.12
N LYS A 206 -21.52 -7.18 -18.20
CA LYS A 206 -20.35 -6.38 -18.54
C LYS A 206 -20.76 -4.90 -18.71
N TRP A 207 -20.12 -4.00 -17.94
CA TRP A 207 -20.44 -2.57 -17.87
C TRP A 207 -21.88 -2.25 -17.42
N GLY A 208 -22.52 -3.18 -16.73
CA GLY A 208 -23.83 -2.96 -16.14
C GLY A 208 -23.82 -1.98 -14.96
N PRO A 209 -25.01 -1.67 -14.44
CA PRO A 209 -25.18 -0.90 -13.23
C PRO A 209 -24.48 -1.56 -12.04
N ARG A 210 -23.94 -0.74 -11.14
CA ARG A 210 -23.19 -1.19 -9.96
C ARG A 210 -23.35 -0.22 -8.79
N THR A 211 -23.35 -0.80 -7.59
CA THR A 211 -23.38 -0.06 -6.31
C THR A 211 -22.09 0.71 -6.10
N ILE A 212 -20.94 0.09 -6.39
CA ILE A 212 -19.62 0.73 -6.36
C ILE A 212 -18.68 0.01 -7.34
N ASP A 213 -17.66 0.74 -7.79
CA ASP A 213 -16.59 0.30 -8.69
C ASP A 213 -15.32 0.99 -8.23
N LEU A 214 -14.26 0.22 -7.97
CA LEU A 214 -12.99 0.68 -7.45
C LEU A 214 -11.87 0.19 -8.37
N ASP A 215 -11.28 1.12 -9.11
CA ASP A 215 -10.21 0.83 -10.07
C ASP A 215 -8.91 1.54 -9.64
N ILE A 216 -7.80 0.80 -9.49
CA ILE A 216 -6.48 1.41 -9.33
C ILE A 216 -6.05 1.98 -10.69
N ILE A 217 -5.96 3.30 -10.80
CA ILE A 217 -5.63 3.98 -12.07
C ILE A 217 -4.14 4.23 -12.23
N LEU A 218 -3.44 4.55 -11.15
CA LEU A 218 -1.99 4.78 -11.10
C LEU A 218 -1.44 4.23 -9.78
N PHE A 219 -0.20 3.75 -9.82
CA PHE A 219 0.53 3.28 -8.64
C PHE A 219 2.01 3.66 -8.86
N ASP A 220 2.47 4.70 -8.18
CA ASP A 220 3.74 5.38 -8.44
C ASP A 220 3.96 5.61 -9.96
N ASP A 221 5.10 5.17 -10.48
CA ASP A 221 5.44 5.08 -11.90
C ASP A 221 5.40 3.64 -12.43
N LEU A 222 4.75 2.72 -11.69
CA LEU A 222 4.72 1.29 -12.00
C LEU A 222 3.99 1.03 -13.32
N VAL A 223 4.63 0.21 -14.16
CA VAL A 223 4.04 -0.40 -15.34
C VAL A 223 3.97 -1.90 -15.11
N SER A 224 2.76 -2.44 -15.06
CA SER A 224 2.49 -3.86 -14.84
C SER A 224 1.53 -4.40 -15.91
N ASN A 225 1.83 -5.59 -16.41
CA ASN A 225 0.95 -6.37 -17.28
C ASN A 225 0.33 -7.58 -16.55
N ASP A 226 0.36 -7.60 -15.22
CA ASP A 226 -0.34 -8.60 -14.40
C ASP A 226 -1.84 -8.57 -14.75
N GLU A 227 -2.39 -9.72 -15.15
CA GLU A 227 -3.80 -9.84 -15.54
C GLU A 227 -4.77 -9.51 -14.40
N PHE A 228 -4.32 -9.62 -13.14
CA PHE A 228 -5.12 -9.26 -11.97
C PHE A 228 -5.18 -7.75 -11.74
N VAL A 229 -4.09 -7.02 -12.02
CA VAL A 229 -4.01 -5.55 -11.92
C VAL A 229 -3.06 -4.96 -12.96
N ILE A 230 -3.63 -4.56 -14.09
CA ILE A 230 -2.88 -3.90 -15.16
C ILE A 230 -2.67 -2.44 -14.79
N LEU A 231 -1.40 -2.00 -14.72
CA LEU A 231 -1.02 -0.65 -14.32
C LEU A 231 -0.13 0.01 -15.39
N PRO A 232 -0.32 1.31 -15.67
CA PRO A 232 -1.48 2.14 -15.27
C PRO A 232 -2.77 1.59 -15.89
N HIS A 233 -3.94 1.93 -15.34
CA HIS A 233 -5.20 1.35 -15.81
C HIS A 233 -5.37 1.58 -17.33
N PRO A 234 -5.64 0.53 -18.14
CA PRO A 234 -5.51 0.59 -19.60
C PRO A 234 -6.32 1.71 -20.27
N LEU A 235 -7.48 2.05 -19.71
CA LEU A 235 -8.40 3.03 -20.27
C LEU A 235 -8.40 4.37 -19.52
N MET A 236 -7.55 4.58 -18.51
CA MET A 236 -7.61 5.82 -17.71
C MET A 236 -7.44 7.08 -18.59
N HIS A 237 -6.55 7.00 -19.58
CA HIS A 237 -6.20 8.10 -20.46
C HIS A 237 -7.26 8.40 -21.54
N LEU A 238 -8.35 7.64 -21.56
CA LEU A 238 -9.46 7.78 -22.50
C LEU A 238 -10.78 8.17 -21.79
N ARG A 239 -10.75 8.34 -20.47
CA ARG A 239 -11.95 8.56 -19.65
C ARG A 239 -11.91 9.93 -19.00
N GLU A 240 -12.72 10.86 -19.48
CA GLU A 240 -12.87 12.19 -18.88
C GLU A 240 -13.31 12.10 -17.42
N PHE A 241 -14.26 11.22 -17.10
CA PHE A 241 -14.77 11.01 -15.74
C PHE A 241 -13.73 10.44 -14.76
N VAL A 242 -12.56 10.00 -15.24
CA VAL A 242 -11.40 9.62 -14.43
C VAL A 242 -10.39 10.77 -14.38
N LEU A 243 -10.06 11.36 -15.54
CA LEU A 243 -9.03 12.39 -15.64
C LEU A 243 -9.45 13.71 -14.99
N GLN A 244 -10.73 14.11 -15.08
CA GLN A 244 -11.22 15.34 -14.47
C GLN A 244 -11.04 15.33 -12.94
N PRO A 245 -11.56 14.35 -12.18
CA PRO A 245 -11.32 14.27 -10.73
C PRO A 245 -9.84 14.03 -10.39
N LEU A 246 -9.09 13.26 -11.19
CA LEU A 246 -7.65 13.10 -10.98
C LEU A 246 -6.90 14.45 -11.10
N CYS A 247 -7.28 15.30 -12.06
CA CYS A 247 -6.64 16.61 -12.25
C CYS A 247 -6.92 17.59 -11.11
N GLU A 248 -8.00 17.39 -10.35
CA GLU A 248 -8.31 18.18 -9.17
C GLU A 248 -7.27 17.96 -8.06
N ILE A 249 -6.92 16.69 -7.80
CA ILE A 249 -6.05 16.31 -6.67
C ILE A 249 -4.58 16.12 -7.06
N ALA A 250 -4.31 15.82 -8.34
CA ALA A 250 -2.99 15.48 -8.85
C ALA A 250 -2.82 15.83 -10.35
N PRO A 251 -2.93 17.11 -10.73
CA PRO A 251 -2.84 17.54 -12.14
C PRO A 251 -1.49 17.19 -12.80
N TYR A 252 -0.42 17.12 -11.99
CA TYR A 252 0.94 16.83 -12.45
C TYR A 252 1.33 15.36 -12.36
N ALA A 253 0.42 14.46 -11.95
CA ALA A 253 0.68 13.02 -11.99
C ALA A 253 1.04 12.61 -13.43
N ILE A 254 2.12 11.85 -13.57
CA ILE A 254 2.64 11.43 -14.88
C ILE A 254 2.10 10.04 -15.18
N HIS A 255 1.47 9.89 -16.34
CA HIS A 255 1.11 8.57 -16.85
C HIS A 255 2.37 7.90 -17.42
N PRO A 256 2.87 6.79 -16.83
CA PRO A 256 4.21 6.26 -17.14
C PRO A 256 4.36 5.80 -18.60
N LEU A 257 3.31 5.20 -19.19
CA LEU A 257 3.34 4.76 -20.59
C LEU A 257 3.14 5.88 -21.63
N LYS A 258 2.44 6.97 -21.28
CA LYS A 258 2.17 8.07 -22.21
C LYS A 258 3.18 9.20 -22.09
N ASN A 259 3.92 9.23 -20.98
CA ASN A 259 4.84 10.29 -20.61
C ASN A 259 4.17 11.68 -20.69
N LYS A 260 2.97 11.77 -20.13
CA LYS A 260 2.11 12.96 -20.13
C LYS A 260 1.52 13.17 -18.75
N ARG A 261 1.37 14.43 -18.37
CA ARG A 261 0.71 14.82 -17.12
C ARG A 261 -0.80 14.62 -17.24
N ALA A 262 -1.47 14.39 -16.11
CA ALA A 262 -2.91 14.18 -16.08
C ALA A 262 -3.69 15.31 -16.78
N PHE A 263 -3.29 16.58 -16.57
CA PHE A 263 -3.96 17.71 -17.23
C PHE A 263 -3.80 17.70 -18.75
N GLU A 264 -2.63 17.30 -19.28
CA GLU A 264 -2.40 17.22 -20.74
C GLU A 264 -3.26 16.11 -21.36
N LEU A 265 -3.47 15.01 -20.63
CA LEU A 265 -4.35 13.93 -21.06
C LEU A 265 -5.82 14.38 -21.07
N LEU A 266 -6.24 15.16 -20.07
CA LEU A 266 -7.60 15.69 -19.99
C LEU A 266 -7.89 16.67 -21.13
N GLU A 267 -6.97 17.60 -21.40
CA GLU A 267 -7.07 18.54 -22.52
C GLU A 267 -7.22 17.81 -23.87
N LYS A 268 -6.53 16.68 -24.03
CA LYS A 268 -6.61 15.87 -25.25
C LYS A 268 -7.98 15.21 -25.45
N ILE A 269 -8.73 14.92 -24.38
CA ILE A 269 -10.08 14.34 -24.49
C ILE A 269 -11.11 15.42 -24.82
N LYS A 270 -10.90 16.64 -24.32
CA LYS A 270 -11.82 17.77 -24.52
C LYS A 270 -11.72 18.42 -25.90
N ASN A 271 -10.60 18.21 -26.60
CA ASN A 271 -10.34 18.69 -27.97
C ASN A 271 -10.73 17.64 -29.01
#